data_AF-A0A7Y5HJH9-F1
#
_entry.id   AF-A0A7Y5HJH9-F1
#
_cell.length_a   1.000
_cell.length_b   1.000
_cell.length_c   1.000
_cell.angle_alpha   90.00
_cell.angle_beta   90.00
_cell.angle_gamma   90.00
#
_symmetry.space_group_name_H-M   'P 1'
#
loop_
_entity.id
_entity.type
_entity.pdbx_description
1 polymer ?
#
loop_
_entity_poly.entity_id
_entity_poly.type
_entity_poly.pdbx_seq_one_letter_code
_entity_poly.pdbx_strand_id
1 'polypeptide(L)'
;MNKTINLNADLGESFGAWTMGEDEALLQVVRSANIACGFHAGDPVVMRHTVRTALAAGVSLGAHPAYPDLQGFGRRPLKMAPAELEAMVIYQVGALAGMAAAEGGRVTHVKPHGALNNQASEDIALADAVARLRADGKLAGDPLRGQVAAVSVGVVGGTPMLDLAYNEDAGAEVDLNVVMTEAGDFVEIQGTGEKRAFTPAELEAMLALARKGCMELLSLQRESR
;
A
#
# COMPACT_ATOMS: atom_id res chain seq x y z
N MET A 1 -1.22 3.97 30.81
CA MET A 1 -1.67 4.84 29.71
C MET A 1 -2.64 4.03 28.86
N ASN A 2 -3.92 4.40 28.81
CA ASN A 2 -4.88 3.69 27.94
C ASN A 2 -4.45 3.91 26.49
N LYS A 3 -4.03 2.85 25.80
CA LYS A 3 -3.78 2.88 24.35
C LYS A 3 -5.10 3.25 23.67
N THR A 4 -5.19 4.46 23.14
CA THR A 4 -6.35 4.92 22.36
C THR A 4 -6.31 4.21 21.01
N ILE A 5 -7.17 3.21 20.82
CA ILE A 5 -7.30 2.51 19.53
C ILE A 5 -7.94 3.48 18.52
N ASN A 6 -7.32 3.65 17.35
CA ASN A 6 -7.88 4.40 16.22
C ASN A 6 -8.45 3.40 15.20
N LEU A 7 -9.76 3.41 15.03
CA LEU A 7 -10.44 2.62 14.01
C LEU A 7 -10.53 3.43 12.71
N ASN A 8 -10.28 2.78 11.59
CA ASN A 8 -10.43 3.34 10.26
C ASN A 8 -11.36 2.48 9.40
N ALA A 9 -11.97 3.09 8.39
CA ALA A 9 -12.74 2.40 7.37
C ALA A 9 -12.48 3.02 5.99
N ASP A 10 -12.66 2.19 4.97
CA ASP A 10 -12.61 2.60 3.57
C ASP A 10 -14.00 3.10 3.19
N LEU A 11 -14.11 4.36 2.76
CA LEU A 11 -15.35 5.09 2.54
C LEU A 11 -15.35 5.78 1.17
N GLY A 12 -16.50 6.29 0.75
CA GLY A 12 -16.65 6.99 -0.53
C GLY A 12 -16.47 6.07 -1.72
N GLU A 13 -16.74 4.77 -1.55
CA GLU A 13 -16.56 3.75 -2.58
C GLU A 13 -17.79 3.58 -3.50
N SER A 14 -18.80 4.42 -3.35
CA SER A 14 -19.90 4.55 -4.33
C SER A 14 -19.39 5.13 -5.65
N PHE A 15 -20.09 4.90 -6.76
CA PHE A 15 -19.70 5.43 -8.08
C PHE A 15 -20.92 5.70 -8.97
N GLY A 16 -21.14 6.95 -9.35
CA GLY A 16 -22.29 7.36 -10.15
C GLY A 16 -23.60 6.99 -9.47
N ALA A 17 -24.41 6.16 -10.13
CA ALA A 17 -25.68 5.67 -9.59
C ALA A 17 -25.52 4.44 -8.66
N TRP A 18 -24.33 3.87 -8.56
CA TRP A 18 -24.08 2.68 -7.75
C TRP A 18 -23.67 3.07 -6.33
N THR A 19 -24.40 2.56 -5.35
CA THR A 19 -24.14 2.76 -3.93
C THR A 19 -23.36 1.57 -3.36
N MET A 20 -22.33 1.87 -2.57
CA MET A 20 -21.51 0.91 -1.85
C MET A 20 -21.39 1.33 -0.38
N GLY A 21 -21.49 0.36 0.53
CA GLY A 21 -21.26 0.55 1.96
C GLY A 21 -22.37 1.28 2.69
N GLU A 22 -22.06 1.65 3.93
CA GLU A 22 -22.93 2.38 4.87
C GLU A 22 -22.09 3.48 5.53
N ASP A 23 -21.60 4.42 4.72
CA ASP A 23 -20.58 5.41 5.10
C ASP A 23 -20.98 6.20 6.36
N GLU A 24 -22.23 6.68 6.42
CA GLU A 24 -22.72 7.49 7.54
C GLU A 24 -22.73 6.72 8.86
N ALA A 25 -23.05 5.43 8.82
CA ALA A 25 -23.03 4.57 9.99
C ALA A 25 -21.59 4.31 10.45
N LEU A 26 -20.67 4.06 9.51
CA LEU A 26 -19.26 3.84 9.81
C LEU A 26 -18.60 5.09 10.42
N LEU A 27 -18.96 6.29 9.95
CA LEU A 27 -18.48 7.56 10.49
C LEU A 27 -18.84 7.78 11.97
N GLN A 28 -19.83 7.08 12.52
CA GLN A 28 -20.13 7.12 13.97
C GLN A 28 -19.14 6.30 14.82
N VAL A 29 -18.36 5.43 14.19
CA VAL A 29 -17.49 4.46 14.88
C VAL A 29 -16.01 4.75 14.64
N VAL A 30 -15.65 5.19 13.43
CA VAL A 30 -14.25 5.39 13.04
C VAL A 30 -13.73 6.77 13.43
N ARG A 31 -12.41 6.90 13.49
CA ARG A 31 -11.70 8.19 13.68
C ARG A 31 -10.86 8.59 12.46
N SER A 32 -10.72 7.69 11.50
CA SER A 32 -10.03 7.94 10.23
C SER A 32 -10.81 7.32 9.08
N ALA A 33 -10.94 8.05 7.97
CA ALA A 33 -11.61 7.61 6.76
C ALA A 33 -10.59 7.52 5.61
N ASN A 34 -10.46 6.37 4.98
CA ASN A 34 -9.70 6.21 3.74
C ASN A 34 -10.69 6.40 2.57
N ILE A 35 -10.63 7.54 1.90
CA ILE A 35 -11.64 7.97 0.92
C ILE A 35 -11.15 7.63 -0.50
N ALA A 36 -11.98 6.90 -1.25
CA ALA A 36 -11.66 6.52 -2.63
C ALA A 36 -11.42 7.74 -3.54
N CYS A 37 -10.47 7.59 -4.48
CA CYS A 37 -9.94 8.71 -5.27
C CYS A 37 -10.28 8.67 -6.76
N GLY A 38 -11.27 7.86 -7.19
CA GLY A 38 -11.81 7.87 -8.55
C GLY A 38 -11.32 6.76 -9.47
N PHE A 39 -10.37 5.94 -9.04
CA PHE A 39 -9.73 4.95 -9.92
C PHE A 39 -10.26 3.52 -9.72
N HIS A 40 -10.50 3.10 -8.48
CA HIS A 40 -11.22 1.85 -8.18
C HIS A 40 -12.68 2.08 -7.85
N ALA A 41 -12.97 3.22 -7.23
CA ALA A 41 -14.27 3.64 -6.76
C ALA A 41 -14.26 5.16 -6.47
N GLY A 42 -15.40 5.71 -6.09
CA GLY A 42 -15.56 7.14 -5.86
C GLY A 42 -15.65 7.92 -7.16
N ASP A 43 -16.36 9.04 -7.13
CA ASP A 43 -16.37 10.04 -8.19
C ASP A 43 -16.32 11.43 -7.54
N PRO A 44 -16.18 12.54 -8.31
CA PRO A 44 -16.07 13.86 -7.71
C PRO A 44 -17.22 14.25 -6.76
N VAL A 45 -18.43 13.78 -7.03
CA VAL A 45 -19.62 14.08 -6.20
C VAL A 45 -19.58 13.24 -4.93
N VAL A 46 -19.33 11.94 -5.05
CA VAL A 46 -19.19 11.01 -3.91
C VAL A 46 -18.05 11.47 -3.01
N MET A 47 -16.87 11.72 -3.57
CA MET A 47 -15.67 12.15 -2.83
C MET A 47 -15.93 13.42 -2.03
N ARG A 48 -16.53 14.44 -2.65
CA ARG A 48 -16.85 15.70 -1.97
C ARG A 48 -17.90 15.50 -0.87
N HIS A 49 -18.89 14.66 -1.11
CA HIS A 49 -19.90 14.31 -0.12
C HIS A 49 -19.26 13.62 1.10
N THR A 50 -18.49 12.55 0.88
CA THR A 50 -17.80 11.79 1.93
C THR A 50 -16.83 12.66 2.71
N VAL A 51 -16.08 13.56 2.05
CA VAL A 51 -15.23 14.56 2.73
C VAL A 51 -16.05 15.43 3.68
N ARG A 52 -17.16 16.01 3.21
CA ARG A 52 -18.00 16.90 4.01
C ARG A 52 -18.57 16.17 5.23
N THR A 53 -19.11 14.96 5.03
CA THR A 53 -19.72 14.19 6.13
C THR A 53 -18.68 13.70 7.13
N ALA A 54 -17.50 13.27 6.66
CA ALA A 54 -16.39 12.91 7.54
C ALA A 54 -15.90 14.10 8.39
N LEU A 55 -15.75 15.29 7.80
CA LEU A 55 -15.39 16.50 8.52
C LEU A 55 -16.44 16.89 9.57
N ALA A 56 -17.74 16.82 9.21
CA ALA A 56 -18.83 17.09 10.15
C ALA A 56 -18.84 16.11 11.34
N ALA A 57 -18.41 14.86 11.12
CA ALA A 57 -18.26 13.84 12.16
C ALA A 57 -16.93 13.95 12.95
N GLY A 58 -16.05 14.90 12.61
CA GLY A 58 -14.73 15.04 13.24
C GLY A 58 -13.78 13.86 12.92
N VAL A 59 -13.99 13.20 11.78
CA VAL A 59 -13.18 12.08 11.29
C VAL A 59 -12.05 12.60 10.40
N SER A 60 -10.84 12.07 10.57
CA SER A 60 -9.68 12.48 9.76
C SER A 60 -9.77 11.94 8.33
N LEU A 61 -9.28 12.72 7.37
CA LEU A 61 -9.39 12.41 5.93
C LEU A 61 -8.10 11.76 5.42
N GLY A 62 -8.20 10.58 4.80
CA GLY A 62 -7.10 9.87 4.19
C GLY A 62 -7.36 9.58 2.72
N ALA A 63 -6.34 9.69 1.87
CA ALA A 63 -6.45 9.24 0.49
C ALA A 63 -6.39 7.72 0.40
N HIS A 64 -7.30 7.15 -0.39
CA HIS A 64 -7.36 5.72 -0.68
C HIS A 64 -7.06 5.45 -2.16
N PRO A 65 -5.81 5.69 -2.63
CA PRO A 65 -5.46 5.55 -4.03
C PRO A 65 -5.41 4.08 -4.44
N ALA A 66 -5.75 3.80 -5.69
CA ALA A 66 -5.79 2.47 -6.26
C ALA A 66 -5.20 2.43 -7.66
N TYR A 67 -5.06 1.22 -8.20
CA TYR A 67 -4.92 1.02 -9.64
C TYR A 67 -6.15 1.56 -10.40
N PRO A 68 -5.97 2.06 -11.65
CA PRO A 68 -7.05 2.56 -12.51
C PRO A 68 -7.90 1.41 -13.06
N ASP A 69 -8.62 0.72 -12.18
CA ASP A 69 -9.43 -0.44 -12.51
C ASP A 69 -10.79 -0.39 -11.81
N LEU A 70 -11.71 0.43 -12.33
CA LEU A 70 -13.07 0.52 -11.82
C LEU A 70 -13.80 -0.84 -11.90
N GLN A 71 -13.65 -1.57 -13.00
CA GLN A 71 -14.37 -2.83 -13.21
C GLN A 71 -13.92 -3.92 -12.24
N GLY A 72 -12.62 -4.00 -11.94
CA GLY A 72 -12.08 -4.92 -10.94
C GLY A 72 -12.02 -4.33 -9.54
N PHE A 73 -12.60 -3.13 -9.32
CA PHE A 73 -12.58 -2.43 -8.06
C PHE A 73 -11.17 -2.28 -7.48
N GLY A 74 -10.15 -2.09 -8.33
CA GLY A 74 -8.75 -1.94 -7.91
C GLY A 74 -8.17 -3.18 -7.20
N ARG A 75 -8.84 -4.33 -7.27
CA ARG A 75 -8.40 -5.59 -6.61
C ARG A 75 -7.56 -6.49 -7.51
N ARG A 76 -7.35 -6.13 -8.78
CA ARG A 76 -6.48 -6.85 -9.71
C ARG A 76 -5.13 -6.13 -9.79
N PRO A 77 -4.00 -6.86 -9.70
CA PRO A 77 -2.70 -6.27 -9.92
C PRO A 77 -2.58 -5.79 -11.37
N LEU A 78 -2.03 -4.60 -11.57
CA LEU A 78 -1.70 -4.07 -12.88
C LEU A 78 -0.20 -3.87 -12.96
N LYS A 79 0.43 -4.45 -13.98
CA LYS A 79 1.84 -4.17 -14.27
C LYS A 79 1.94 -2.77 -14.86
N MET A 80 2.64 -1.90 -14.15
CA MET A 80 2.79 -0.48 -14.50
C MET A 80 4.26 -0.06 -14.36
N ALA A 81 4.70 0.91 -15.16
CA ALA A 81 6.00 1.50 -14.93
C ALA A 81 5.97 2.34 -13.64
N PRO A 82 7.07 2.41 -12.86
CA PRO A 82 7.10 3.17 -11.60
C PRO A 82 6.67 4.64 -11.76
N ALA A 83 7.09 5.31 -12.83
CA ALA A 83 6.72 6.70 -13.11
C ALA A 83 5.22 6.87 -13.41
N GLU A 84 4.55 5.86 -13.98
CA GLU A 84 3.11 5.89 -14.21
C GLU A 84 2.36 5.74 -12.89
N LEU A 85 2.77 4.77 -12.06
CA LEU A 85 2.19 4.55 -10.75
C LEU A 85 2.33 5.79 -9.86
N GLU A 86 3.51 6.38 -9.85
CA GLU A 86 3.80 7.64 -9.17
C GLU A 86 2.81 8.75 -9.56
N ALA A 87 2.67 9.00 -10.87
CA ALA A 87 1.79 10.04 -11.38
C ALA A 87 0.31 9.77 -11.01
N MET A 88 -0.12 8.52 -11.01
CA MET A 88 -1.47 8.12 -10.63
C MET A 88 -1.74 8.31 -9.14
N VAL A 89 -0.76 8.00 -8.27
CA VAL A 89 -0.87 8.27 -6.83
C VAL A 89 -0.93 9.78 -6.59
N ILE A 90 -0.05 10.57 -7.22
CA ILE A 90 -0.05 12.04 -7.11
C ILE A 90 -1.40 12.60 -7.57
N TYR A 91 -1.93 12.13 -8.69
CA TYR A 91 -3.23 12.56 -9.21
C TYR A 91 -4.36 12.29 -8.21
N GLN A 92 -4.43 11.07 -7.68
CA GLN A 92 -5.48 10.66 -6.76
C GLN A 92 -5.42 11.40 -5.42
N VAL A 93 -4.22 11.52 -4.83
CA VAL A 93 -4.04 12.29 -3.59
C VAL A 93 -4.31 13.77 -3.82
N GLY A 94 -3.89 14.32 -4.96
CA GLY A 94 -4.19 15.70 -5.35
C GLY A 94 -5.68 15.97 -5.52
N ALA A 95 -6.42 15.03 -6.13
CA ALA A 95 -7.87 15.11 -6.30
C ALA A 95 -8.57 15.19 -4.94
N LEU A 96 -8.24 14.28 -4.01
CA LEU A 96 -8.82 14.31 -2.66
C LEU A 96 -8.38 15.54 -1.87
N ALA A 97 -7.11 15.96 -1.97
CA ALA A 97 -6.60 17.15 -1.31
C ALA A 97 -7.35 18.42 -1.77
N GLY A 98 -7.64 18.53 -3.08
CA GLY A 98 -8.45 19.60 -3.63
C GLY A 98 -9.89 19.61 -3.08
N MET A 99 -10.53 18.43 -3.02
CA MET A 99 -11.89 18.30 -2.44
C MET A 99 -11.90 18.61 -0.95
N ALA A 100 -10.90 18.14 -0.20
CA ALA A 100 -10.74 18.43 1.22
C ALA A 100 -10.59 19.93 1.46
N ALA A 101 -9.71 20.60 0.71
CA ALA A 101 -9.50 22.04 0.82
C ALA A 101 -10.77 22.84 0.51
N ALA A 102 -11.55 22.42 -0.50
CA ALA A 102 -12.81 23.06 -0.88
C ALA A 102 -13.89 22.97 0.23
N GLU A 103 -13.80 22.00 1.12
CA GLU A 103 -14.69 21.83 2.28
C GLU A 103 -14.03 22.29 3.61
N GLY A 104 -12.89 23.00 3.54
CA GLY A 104 -12.18 23.53 4.71
C GLY A 104 -11.38 22.50 5.51
N GLY A 105 -11.16 21.31 4.95
CA GLY A 105 -10.38 20.22 5.52
C GLY A 105 -8.99 20.07 4.90
N ARG A 106 -8.27 19.04 5.34
CA ARG A 106 -6.98 18.62 4.79
C ARG A 106 -6.83 17.10 4.83
N VAL A 107 -6.14 16.53 3.86
CA VAL A 107 -5.74 15.12 3.87
C VAL A 107 -4.63 14.94 4.90
N THR A 108 -4.76 13.93 5.77
CA THR A 108 -3.84 13.64 6.89
C THR A 108 -3.07 12.34 6.72
N HIS A 109 -3.56 11.41 5.89
CA HIS A 109 -2.92 10.12 5.67
C HIS A 109 -3.16 9.59 4.25
N VAL A 110 -2.42 8.56 3.87
CA VAL A 110 -2.61 7.79 2.65
C VAL A 110 -2.60 6.32 3.04
N LYS A 111 -3.57 5.55 2.55
CA LYS A 111 -3.60 4.10 2.65
C LYS A 111 -3.96 3.57 1.27
N PRO A 112 -3.08 2.87 0.54
CA PRO A 112 -3.45 2.34 -0.77
C PRO A 112 -4.63 1.35 -0.69
N HIS A 113 -5.32 1.15 -1.81
CA HIS A 113 -6.45 0.23 -1.94
C HIS A 113 -6.04 -1.09 -2.59
N GLY A 114 -6.72 -2.17 -2.17
CA GLY A 114 -6.78 -3.42 -2.94
C GLY A 114 -5.42 -3.98 -3.34
N ALA A 115 -5.27 -4.31 -4.62
CA ALA A 115 -4.04 -4.90 -5.14
C ALA A 115 -2.84 -3.96 -4.99
N LEU A 116 -3.05 -2.64 -5.09
CA LEU A 116 -1.97 -1.67 -4.85
C LEU A 116 -1.50 -1.70 -3.39
N ASN A 117 -2.40 -1.91 -2.42
CA ASN A 117 -1.99 -2.10 -1.03
C ASN A 117 -1.24 -3.40 -0.81
N ASN A 118 -1.66 -4.49 -1.45
CA ASN A 118 -1.00 -5.78 -1.33
C ASN A 118 0.39 -5.78 -1.99
N GLN A 119 0.57 -4.97 -3.03
CA GLN A 119 1.86 -4.73 -3.68
C GLN A 119 2.62 -3.53 -3.09
N ALA A 120 2.07 -2.82 -2.09
CA ALA A 120 2.71 -1.65 -1.47
C ALA A 120 4.01 -2.01 -0.72
N SER A 121 4.26 -3.30 -0.54
CA SER A 121 5.54 -3.92 -0.20
C SER A 121 6.68 -3.60 -1.18
N GLU A 122 6.38 -3.06 -2.37
CA GLU A 122 7.35 -2.77 -3.45
C GLU A 122 7.56 -1.26 -3.73
N ASP A 123 6.86 -0.35 -3.03
CA ASP A 123 6.50 0.92 -3.67
C ASP A 123 7.40 2.13 -3.32
N ILE A 124 8.60 2.16 -3.92
CA ILE A 124 9.44 3.38 -4.00
C ILE A 124 8.65 4.54 -4.61
N ALA A 125 7.78 4.27 -5.59
CA ALA A 125 7.03 5.32 -6.29
C ALA A 125 5.97 5.98 -5.39
N LEU A 126 5.28 5.22 -4.53
CA LEU A 126 4.41 5.76 -3.48
C LEU A 126 5.22 6.57 -2.47
N ALA A 127 6.38 6.06 -2.06
CA ALA A 127 7.25 6.78 -1.13
C ALA A 127 7.70 8.13 -1.71
N ASP A 128 8.13 8.16 -2.97
CA ASP A 128 8.55 9.35 -3.67
C ASP A 128 7.36 10.29 -3.95
N ALA A 129 6.19 9.76 -4.31
CA ALA A 129 4.96 10.54 -4.53
C ALA A 129 4.56 11.27 -3.25
N VAL A 130 4.54 10.57 -2.12
CA VAL A 130 4.31 11.18 -0.81
C VAL A 130 5.38 12.21 -0.49
N ALA A 131 6.66 11.91 -0.72
CA ALA A 131 7.75 12.85 -0.47
C ALA A 131 7.61 14.15 -1.27
N ARG A 132 7.27 14.08 -2.56
CA ARG A 132 7.00 15.27 -3.40
C ARG A 132 5.77 16.04 -2.92
N LEU A 133 4.66 15.37 -2.61
CA LEU A 133 3.47 16.02 -2.09
C LEU A 133 3.72 16.75 -0.77
N ARG A 134 4.61 16.22 0.08
CA ARG A 134 5.08 16.87 1.29
C ARG A 134 5.95 18.09 1.00
N ALA A 135 6.92 17.95 0.09
CA ALA A 135 7.79 19.07 -0.32
C ALA A 135 6.99 20.24 -0.89
N ASP A 136 5.91 19.95 -1.62
CA ASP A 136 4.97 20.93 -2.16
C ASP A 136 3.99 21.52 -1.12
N GLY A 137 4.04 21.07 0.14
CA GLY A 137 3.12 21.50 1.20
C GLY A 137 1.67 21.02 1.01
N LYS A 138 1.43 20.07 0.10
CA LYS A 138 0.09 19.55 -0.24
C LYS A 138 -0.37 18.45 0.73
N LEU A 139 0.56 17.87 1.49
CA LEU A 139 0.26 16.83 2.46
C LEU A 139 0.84 17.20 3.82
N ALA A 140 -0.01 17.13 4.85
CA ALA A 140 0.38 17.55 6.18
C ALA A 140 0.88 16.37 7.01
N GLY A 141 2.20 16.34 7.25
CA GLY A 141 2.88 15.25 7.97
C GLY A 141 3.49 14.23 7.02
N ASP A 142 4.06 13.16 7.58
CA ASP A 142 4.49 11.98 6.80
C ASP A 142 3.51 10.83 7.03
N PRO A 143 2.73 10.41 6.02
CA PRO A 143 1.78 9.32 6.14
C PRO A 143 2.48 7.95 6.11
N LEU A 144 3.75 7.90 5.68
CA LEU A 144 4.54 6.68 5.70
C LEU A 144 5.04 6.43 7.12
N ARG A 145 4.81 5.23 7.63
CA ARG A 145 5.20 4.84 9.00
C ARG A 145 6.61 4.27 9.10
N GLY A 146 7.21 3.93 7.97
CA GLY A 146 8.55 3.38 7.85
C GLY A 146 8.77 2.79 6.47
N GLN A 147 10.01 2.48 6.14
CA GLN A 147 10.35 1.82 4.89
C GLN A 147 10.06 0.32 4.98
N VAL A 148 9.75 -0.27 3.83
CA VAL A 148 9.63 -1.71 3.64
C VAL A 148 10.51 -2.14 2.48
N ALA A 149 11.00 -3.37 2.52
CA ALA A 149 11.66 -4.01 1.40
C ALA A 149 11.07 -5.40 1.19
N ALA A 150 11.02 -5.80 -0.08
CA ALA A 150 10.57 -7.11 -0.52
C ALA A 150 11.70 -7.78 -1.30
N VAL A 151 11.85 -9.08 -1.09
CA VAL A 151 12.79 -9.94 -1.82
C VAL A 151 12.15 -11.29 -2.08
N SER A 152 12.52 -11.93 -3.18
CA SER A 152 12.27 -13.35 -3.41
C SER A 152 13.44 -14.18 -2.88
N VAL A 153 13.14 -15.36 -2.34
CA VAL A 153 14.10 -16.38 -1.94
C VAL A 153 13.55 -17.74 -2.35
N GLY A 154 14.42 -18.67 -2.74
CA GLY A 154 13.98 -20.02 -3.09
C GLY A 154 15.06 -21.06 -2.98
N VAL A 155 14.69 -22.32 -3.22
CA VAL A 155 15.63 -23.45 -3.18
C VAL A 155 15.88 -23.95 -4.60
N VAL A 156 17.14 -23.90 -5.04
CA VAL A 156 17.57 -24.39 -6.35
C VAL A 156 18.66 -25.44 -6.14
N GLY A 157 18.40 -26.68 -6.58
CA GLY A 157 19.33 -27.80 -6.38
C GLY A 157 19.64 -28.06 -4.90
N GLY A 158 18.63 -27.92 -4.03
CA GLY A 158 18.77 -28.03 -2.58
C GLY A 158 19.48 -26.86 -1.89
N THR A 159 19.84 -25.79 -2.60
CA THR A 159 20.52 -24.61 -2.04
C THR A 159 19.56 -23.42 -1.92
N PRO A 160 19.36 -22.85 -0.72
CA PRO A 160 18.64 -21.58 -0.55
C PRO A 160 19.38 -20.42 -1.22
N MET A 161 18.64 -19.61 -1.97
CA MET A 161 19.16 -18.48 -2.75
C MET A 161 18.27 -17.26 -2.57
N LEU A 162 18.86 -16.07 -2.73
CA LEU A 162 18.21 -14.76 -2.67
C LEU A 162 18.14 -14.15 -4.06
N ASP A 163 16.99 -13.56 -4.39
CA ASP A 163 16.75 -12.77 -5.61
C ASP A 163 17.07 -13.57 -6.89
N LEU A 164 16.30 -14.65 -7.11
CA LEU A 164 16.52 -15.62 -8.18
C LEU A 164 16.47 -14.96 -9.56
N ALA A 165 17.48 -15.20 -10.40
CA ALA A 165 17.40 -14.81 -11.80
C ALA A 165 16.34 -15.67 -12.53
N TYR A 166 15.75 -15.17 -13.62
CA TYR A 166 14.61 -15.82 -14.31
C TYR A 166 14.78 -17.33 -14.61
N ASN A 167 16.01 -17.77 -14.93
CA ASN A 167 16.30 -19.20 -15.19
C ASN A 167 16.32 -20.04 -13.91
N GLU A 168 16.70 -19.44 -12.79
CA GLU A 168 16.77 -20.06 -11.46
C GLU A 168 15.37 -20.10 -10.82
N ASP A 169 14.57 -19.06 -11.04
CA ASP A 169 13.17 -18.96 -10.61
C ASP A 169 12.29 -20.05 -11.26
N ALA A 170 12.37 -20.23 -12.58
CA ALA A 170 11.70 -21.35 -13.27
C ALA A 170 12.20 -22.74 -12.79
N GLY A 171 13.43 -22.79 -12.29
CA GLY A 171 14.10 -23.96 -11.76
C GLY A 171 13.75 -24.29 -10.31
N ALA A 172 13.21 -23.33 -9.54
CA ALA A 172 13.06 -23.44 -8.10
C ALA A 172 12.21 -24.65 -7.67
N GLU A 173 12.66 -25.31 -6.60
CA GLU A 173 11.92 -26.38 -5.94
C GLU A 173 10.91 -25.81 -4.93
N VAL A 174 11.21 -24.62 -4.42
CA VAL A 174 10.49 -23.85 -3.41
C VAL A 174 10.72 -22.38 -3.72
N ASP A 175 9.66 -21.57 -3.69
CA ASP A 175 9.72 -20.12 -3.91
C ASP A 175 8.96 -19.38 -2.79
N LEU A 176 9.60 -18.36 -2.23
CA LEU A 176 9.07 -17.50 -1.19
C LEU A 176 9.28 -16.03 -1.54
N ASN A 177 8.22 -15.24 -1.41
CA ASN A 177 8.27 -13.79 -1.39
C ASN A 177 8.16 -13.31 0.06
N VAL A 178 9.12 -12.49 0.48
CA VAL A 178 9.23 -12.01 1.86
C VAL A 178 9.28 -10.49 1.86
N VAL A 179 8.39 -9.89 2.66
CA VAL A 179 8.33 -8.43 2.87
C VAL A 179 8.66 -8.14 4.32
N MET A 180 9.56 -7.18 4.53
CA MET A 180 9.99 -6.77 5.87
C MET A 180 9.97 -5.25 6.05
N THR A 181 9.71 -4.80 7.28
CA THR A 181 9.90 -3.41 7.68
C THR A 181 11.37 -3.11 7.91
N GLU A 182 11.72 -1.82 7.95
CA GLU A 182 13.07 -1.38 8.35
C GLU A 182 13.46 -1.68 9.80
N ALA A 183 12.49 -2.00 10.66
CA ALA A 183 12.75 -2.52 12.00
C ALA A 183 13.13 -4.01 11.99
N GLY A 184 12.99 -4.67 10.83
CA GLY A 184 13.26 -6.09 10.65
C GLY A 184 12.11 -6.99 11.09
N ASP A 185 10.89 -6.46 11.15
CA ASP A 185 9.66 -7.22 11.36
C ASP A 185 9.09 -7.74 10.03
N PHE A 186 8.50 -8.93 10.04
CA PHE A 186 7.83 -9.46 8.85
C PHE A 186 6.48 -8.77 8.62
N VAL A 187 6.27 -8.30 7.39
CA VAL A 187 4.99 -7.78 6.90
C VAL A 187 4.22 -8.90 6.22
N GLU A 188 4.90 -9.65 5.36
CA GLU A 188 4.33 -10.77 4.61
C GLU A 188 5.40 -11.84 4.37
N ILE A 189 4.97 -13.10 4.48
CA ILE A 189 5.72 -14.26 4.01
C ILE A 189 4.73 -15.09 3.19
N GLN A 190 4.93 -15.15 1.89
CA GLN A 190 4.18 -16.01 0.98
C GLN A 190 5.13 -16.98 0.33
N GLY A 191 4.75 -18.25 0.23
CA GLY A 191 5.58 -19.18 -0.51
C GLY A 191 4.90 -20.50 -0.79
N THR A 192 5.45 -21.19 -1.78
CA THR A 192 4.93 -22.44 -2.30
C THR A 192 6.07 -23.45 -2.44
N GLY A 193 5.81 -24.68 -2.03
CA GLY A 193 6.66 -25.81 -2.40
C GLY A 193 6.37 -26.24 -3.83
N GLU A 194 6.92 -25.52 -4.82
CA GLU A 194 6.61 -25.66 -6.25
C GLU A 194 6.77 -27.10 -6.77
N LYS A 195 7.87 -27.76 -6.38
CA LYS A 195 8.18 -29.13 -6.84
C LYS A 195 8.21 -30.13 -5.70
N ARG A 196 8.39 -29.66 -4.46
CA ARG A 196 8.37 -30.49 -3.26
C ARG A 196 8.07 -29.67 -2.00
N ALA A 197 7.69 -30.38 -0.94
CA ALA A 197 7.71 -29.82 0.40
C ALA A 197 9.14 -29.46 0.86
N PHE A 198 9.22 -28.57 1.83
CA PHE A 198 10.47 -28.09 2.42
C PHE A 198 10.44 -28.20 3.93
N THR A 199 11.63 -28.27 4.51
CA THR A 199 11.84 -28.45 5.94
C THR A 199 11.82 -27.11 6.69
N PRO A 200 11.57 -27.12 8.02
CA PRO A 200 11.74 -25.92 8.84
C PRO A 200 13.14 -25.30 8.73
N ALA A 201 14.18 -26.13 8.59
CA ALA A 201 15.56 -25.65 8.43
C ALA A 201 15.77 -24.91 7.10
N GLU A 202 15.19 -25.40 6.00
CA GLU A 202 15.22 -24.71 4.71
C GLU A 202 14.44 -23.39 4.77
N LEU A 203 13.29 -23.37 5.44
CA LEU A 203 12.51 -22.15 5.67
C LEU A 203 13.33 -21.12 6.47
N GLU A 204 13.96 -21.53 7.57
CA GLU A 204 14.80 -20.64 8.38
C GLU A 204 15.98 -20.08 7.58
N ALA A 205 16.63 -20.89 6.74
CA ALA A 205 17.72 -20.46 5.89
C ALA A 205 17.26 -19.43 4.84
N MET A 206 16.11 -19.67 4.20
CA MET A 206 15.50 -18.73 3.26
C MET A 206 15.10 -17.41 3.95
N LEU A 207 14.50 -17.46 5.13
CA LEU A 207 14.14 -16.25 5.89
C LEU A 207 15.37 -15.47 6.36
N ALA A 208 16.48 -16.15 6.69
CA ALA A 208 17.73 -15.49 7.01
C ALA A 208 18.33 -14.75 5.80
N LEU A 209 18.29 -15.36 4.62
CA LEU A 209 18.67 -14.72 3.36
C LEU A 209 17.76 -13.54 3.02
N ALA A 210 16.44 -13.71 3.16
CA ALA A 210 15.46 -12.66 2.91
C ALA A 210 15.70 -11.46 3.83
N ARG A 211 15.92 -11.70 5.13
CA ARG A 211 16.24 -10.65 6.10
C ARG A 211 17.49 -9.89 5.71
N LYS A 212 18.56 -10.59 5.31
CA LYS A 212 19.79 -9.95 4.85
C LYS A 212 19.51 -9.08 3.62
N GLY A 213 18.85 -9.62 2.60
CA GLY A 213 18.53 -8.92 1.36
C GLY A 213 17.68 -7.67 1.58
N CYS A 214 16.60 -7.78 2.36
CA CYS A 214 15.75 -6.64 2.69
C CYS A 214 16.53 -5.53 3.41
N MET A 215 17.41 -5.88 4.37
CA MET A 215 18.21 -4.87 5.08
C MET A 215 19.24 -4.19 4.16
N GLU A 216 19.85 -4.94 3.24
CA GLU A 216 20.77 -4.40 2.23
C GLU A 216 20.03 -3.44 1.28
N LEU A 217 18.86 -3.82 0.76
CA LEU A 217 18.03 -2.96 -0.09
C LEU A 217 17.64 -1.66 0.60
N LEU A 218 17.23 -1.71 1.87
CA LEU A 218 16.89 -0.52 2.65
C LEU A 218 18.10 0.39 2.88
N SER A 219 19.29 -0.17 3.09
CA SER A 219 20.53 0.63 3.18
C SER A 219 20.80 1.36 1.86
N LEU A 220 20.75 0.64 0.74
CA LEU A 220 20.99 1.20 -0.59
C LEU A 220 19.97 2.28 -0.96
N GLN A 221 18.70 2.10 -0.60
CA GLN A 221 17.65 3.11 -0.80
C GLN A 221 17.88 4.38 0.03
N ARG A 222 18.47 4.27 1.23
CA ARG A 222 18.81 5.45 2.05
C ARG A 222 20.02 6.19 1.51
N GLU A 223 20.99 5.48 0.93
CA GLU A 223 22.20 6.05 0.34
C GLU A 223 21.95 6.77 -1.00
N SER A 224 20.85 6.43 -1.69
CA SER A 224 20.49 7.01 -3.00
C SER A 224 19.61 8.27 -2.94
N ARG A 225 19.19 8.69 -1.73
CA ARG A 225 18.39 9.91 -1.48
C ARG A 225 19.27 11.09 -1.09
#